data_AF-A0A918DIB9-F1
#
_entry.id   AF-A0A918DIB9-F1
#
_cell.length_a   1.000
_cell.length_b   1.000
_cell.length_c   1.000
_cell.angle_alpha   90.00
_cell.angle_beta   90.00
_cell.angle_gamma   90.00
#
_symmetry.space_group_name_H-M   'P 1'
#
loop_
_entity.id
_entity.type
_entity.pdbx_description
1 polymer ?
#
loop_
_entity_poly.entity_id
_entity_poly.type
_entity_poly.pdbx_seq_one_letter_code
_entity_poly.pdbx_strand_id
1 'polypeptide(L)'
;MITRPDCQVEAVLDLRQWAEPMAKGPDGLVELWSRLEPTLLGRDLVPGRTHSWQAEHGTISLEILRLAPGQGPVTAETRFGLAAIREQADLVYRCATCAKQGRTGYASFRCRWCADAGQPERCCVEHAVILDGALTPSCPSHHPACRECRRPAAFWCGGESCRAKVAFCAQHRRSHPHDNDVDYCAGCYQLAFPVCRQPSCTAVGTVFCDWLDSSGKPCKLAACTKHARRWQVFGAEKLGLGLCGRHSAVRGLPPEELLMQICSAAASRRLRMPSLAAFGFNLRNSGHRELAVDYRSIRAKLAALRPRSSGKRYGEALTRALTKAATDWDRELERLGGHAATGEQLTDRLRRLVRETDPGFGDRIAAGLRLAEYKPERSGGRSATLWVHLPEDLQGAFIGRGGARIKDYQQRLGVVIRLEGNTRGGRR
;
A
#
# COMPACT_ATOMS: atom_id res chain seq x y z
N MET A 1 -16.82 26.25 53.12
CA MET A 1 -17.51 25.36 54.09
C MET A 1 -19.00 25.52 53.87
N ILE A 2 -19.68 24.51 53.32
CA ILE A 2 -21.15 24.50 53.28
C ILE A 2 -21.59 24.24 54.72
N THR A 3 -22.21 25.23 55.37
CA THR A 3 -22.84 25.08 56.69
C THR A 3 -23.89 23.99 56.57
N ARG A 4 -23.65 22.84 57.22
CA ARG A 4 -24.58 21.71 57.20
C ARG A 4 -25.89 22.11 57.89
N PRO A 5 -27.06 21.71 57.35
CA PRO A 5 -28.32 21.96 58.00
C PRO A 5 -28.36 21.31 59.39
N ASP A 6 -28.99 22.00 60.33
CA ASP A 6 -29.17 21.60 61.72
C ASP A 6 -30.18 20.43 61.79
N CYS A 7 -29.68 19.21 61.62
CA CYS A 7 -30.45 17.97 61.70
C CYS A 7 -29.96 17.10 62.87
N GLN A 8 -30.91 16.45 63.53
CA GLN A 8 -30.67 15.54 64.66
C GLN A 8 -30.39 14.12 64.17
N VAL A 9 -30.97 13.75 63.04
CA VAL A 9 -30.79 12.44 62.40
C VAL A 9 -30.35 12.65 60.96
N GLU A 10 -29.23 12.06 60.57
CA GLU A 10 -28.75 12.07 59.18
C GLU A 10 -28.86 10.66 58.61
N ALA A 11 -29.50 10.50 57.46
CA ALA A 11 -29.83 9.19 56.91
C ALA A 11 -29.74 9.11 55.39
N VAL A 12 -29.64 7.88 54.86
CA VAL A 12 -29.78 7.56 53.44
C VAL A 12 -31.10 6.85 53.23
N LEU A 13 -31.93 7.39 52.33
CA LEU A 13 -33.18 6.77 51.91
C LEU A 13 -32.90 5.84 50.72
N ASP A 14 -33.24 4.56 50.84
CA ASP A 14 -33.06 3.55 49.78
C ASP A 14 -34.42 3.13 49.22
N LEU A 15 -34.62 3.46 47.95
CA LEU A 15 -35.81 3.26 47.14
C LEU A 15 -35.56 2.26 46.01
N ARG A 16 -34.46 1.48 46.03
CA ARG A 16 -34.15 0.54 44.93
C ARG A 16 -35.19 -0.58 44.74
N GLN A 17 -36.02 -0.84 45.75
CA GLN A 17 -37.12 -1.81 45.71
C GLN A 17 -38.50 -1.14 45.65
N TRP A 18 -38.53 0.17 45.39
CA TRP A 18 -39.74 0.96 45.19
C TRP A 18 -40.10 0.94 43.70
N ALA A 19 -41.28 0.42 43.36
CA ALA A 19 -41.69 0.13 41.99
C ALA A 19 -42.12 1.38 41.19
N GLU A 20 -42.51 2.46 41.87
CA GLU A 20 -42.97 3.68 41.23
C GLU A 20 -41.85 4.73 41.14
N PRO A 21 -41.61 5.36 39.98
CA PRO A 21 -40.65 6.45 39.90
C PRO A 21 -41.07 7.61 40.81
N MET A 22 -40.17 8.10 41.67
CA MET A 22 -40.44 9.28 42.48
C MET A 22 -40.69 10.49 41.56
N ALA A 23 -41.67 11.33 41.90
CA ALA A 23 -41.89 12.58 41.18
C ALA A 23 -40.60 13.41 41.19
N LYS A 24 -40.18 13.89 40.01
CA LYS A 24 -38.90 14.58 39.86
C LYS A 24 -38.93 15.92 40.59
N GLY A 25 -37.96 16.12 41.49
CA GLY A 25 -37.76 17.38 42.21
C GLY A 25 -38.02 17.28 43.71
N PRO A 26 -37.82 18.39 44.46
CA PRO A 26 -37.93 18.40 45.91
C PRO A 26 -39.33 18.03 46.44
N ASP A 27 -40.38 18.41 45.73
CA ASP A 27 -41.77 18.23 46.20
C ASP A 27 -42.17 16.75 46.29
N GLY A 28 -41.73 15.92 45.34
CA GLY A 28 -41.98 14.48 45.37
C GLY A 28 -41.31 13.77 46.55
N LEU A 29 -40.12 14.25 46.94
CA LEU A 29 -39.43 13.76 48.12
C LEU A 29 -40.14 14.20 49.40
N VAL A 30 -40.62 15.45 49.48
CA VAL A 30 -41.38 15.95 50.62
C VAL A 30 -42.66 15.17 50.83
N GLU A 31 -43.39 14.86 49.75
CA GLU A 31 -44.60 14.04 49.80
C GLU A 31 -44.32 12.57 50.18
N LEU A 32 -43.21 12.01 49.72
CA LEU A 32 -42.79 10.68 50.16
C LEU A 32 -42.41 10.69 51.64
N TRP A 33 -41.66 11.72 52.07
CA TRP A 33 -41.21 11.86 53.45
C TRP A 33 -42.37 12.06 54.43
N SER A 34 -43.36 12.90 54.08
CA SER A 34 -44.53 13.14 54.93
C SER A 34 -45.37 11.89 55.18
N ARG A 35 -45.32 10.90 54.27
CA ARG A 35 -45.94 9.58 54.45
C ARG A 35 -45.07 8.63 55.29
N LEU A 36 -43.75 8.75 55.20
CA LEU A 36 -42.80 7.87 55.91
C LEU A 36 -42.55 8.30 57.36
N GLU A 37 -42.41 9.60 57.60
CA GLU A 37 -42.06 10.17 58.90
C GLU A 37 -42.97 9.72 60.05
N PRO A 38 -44.32 9.66 59.90
CA PRO A 38 -45.18 9.14 60.95
C PRO A 38 -44.88 7.70 61.37
N THR A 39 -44.34 6.87 60.47
CA THR A 39 -44.00 5.47 60.77
C THR A 39 -42.73 5.32 61.61
N LEU A 40 -41.94 6.41 61.72
CA LEU A 40 -40.71 6.48 62.50
C LEU A 40 -40.95 6.89 63.95
N LEU A 41 -42.09 7.52 64.27
CA LEU A 41 -42.40 8.02 65.60
C LEU A 41 -42.30 6.91 66.67
N GLY A 42 -41.63 7.23 67.77
CA GLY A 42 -41.37 6.33 68.89
C GLY A 42 -40.28 5.29 68.64
N ARG A 43 -39.66 5.23 67.44
CA ARG A 43 -38.58 4.28 67.18
C ARG A 43 -37.27 4.79 67.74
N ASP A 44 -36.51 3.88 68.34
CA ASP A 44 -35.12 4.13 68.68
C ASP A 44 -34.24 3.83 67.47
N LEU A 45 -33.51 4.85 67.01
CA LEU A 45 -32.66 4.77 65.82
C LEU A 45 -31.22 4.48 66.25
N VAL A 46 -30.51 3.68 65.46
CA VAL A 46 -29.11 3.32 65.75
C VAL A 46 -28.24 3.64 64.55
N PRO A 47 -27.13 4.38 64.69
CA PRO A 47 -26.22 4.66 63.58
C PRO A 47 -25.67 3.36 62.98
N GLY A 48 -25.56 3.30 61.66
CA GLY A 48 -25.15 2.11 60.90
C GLY A 48 -26.23 1.04 60.74
N ARG A 49 -27.43 1.23 61.31
CA ARG A 49 -28.56 0.32 61.15
C ARG A 49 -29.47 0.77 60.03
N THR A 50 -29.96 -0.22 59.28
CA THR A 50 -31.00 -0.02 58.26
C THR A 50 -32.36 -0.39 58.85
N HIS A 51 -33.30 0.53 58.72
CA HIS A 51 -34.70 0.33 59.08
C HIS A 51 -35.50 0.18 57.80
N SER A 52 -36.12 -0.97 57.59
CA SER A 52 -36.87 -1.27 56.37
C SER A 52 -38.36 -1.42 56.66
N TRP A 53 -39.18 -1.02 55.70
CA TRP A 53 -40.63 -1.10 55.78
C TRP A 53 -41.20 -1.57 54.45
N GLN A 54 -42.25 -2.39 54.53
CA GLN A 54 -43.11 -2.61 53.38
C GLN A 54 -44.09 -1.45 53.27
N ALA A 55 -44.11 -0.83 52.10
CA ALA A 55 -45.04 0.23 51.74
C ALA A 55 -45.75 -0.17 50.44
N GLU A 56 -46.75 0.61 50.04
CA GLU A 56 -47.70 0.24 48.96
C GLU A 56 -47.02 -0.13 47.64
N HIS A 57 -45.94 0.57 47.29
CA HIS A 57 -45.22 0.36 46.03
C HIS A 57 -43.89 -0.38 46.21
N GLY A 58 -43.67 -1.04 47.35
CA GLY A 58 -42.50 -1.88 47.59
C GLY A 58 -41.79 -1.57 48.90
N THR A 59 -40.53 -1.99 49.00
CA THR A 59 -39.75 -1.84 50.24
C THR A 59 -38.97 -0.54 50.23
N ILE A 60 -39.15 0.25 51.29
CA ILE A 60 -38.37 1.46 51.56
C ILE A 60 -37.44 1.15 52.73
N SER A 61 -36.18 1.58 52.63
CA SER A 61 -35.23 1.44 53.73
C SER A 61 -34.56 2.77 54.08
N LEU A 62 -34.28 2.99 55.36
CA LEU A 62 -33.57 4.15 55.86
C LEU A 62 -32.34 3.68 56.64
N GLU A 63 -31.16 4.00 56.10
CA GLU A 63 -29.87 3.72 56.71
C GLU A 63 -29.43 4.95 57.51
N ILE A 64 -29.32 4.82 58.84
CA ILE A 64 -28.96 5.94 59.70
C ILE A 64 -27.44 6.14 59.66
N LEU A 65 -26.98 7.29 59.16
CA LEU A 65 -25.56 7.60 59.09
C LEU A 65 -25.05 8.21 60.40
N ARG A 66 -25.85 9.10 61.00
CA ARG A 66 -25.46 9.84 62.20
C ARG A 66 -26.68 10.20 63.04
N LEU A 67 -26.50 10.21 64.34
CA LEU A 67 -27.44 10.74 65.33
C LEU A 67 -26.75 11.81 66.18
N ALA A 68 -27.49 12.85 66.55
CA ALA A 68 -27.03 13.83 67.51
C ALA A 68 -26.84 13.20 68.90
N PRO A 69 -25.83 13.62 69.68
CA PRO A 69 -25.66 13.15 71.05
C PRO A 69 -26.92 13.41 71.89
N GLY A 70 -27.40 12.39 72.59
CA GLY A 70 -28.61 12.49 73.42
C GLY A 70 -29.94 12.43 72.66
N GLN A 71 -29.91 12.15 71.34
CA GLN A 71 -31.13 11.85 70.58
C GLN A 71 -31.76 10.56 71.13
N GLY A 72 -32.97 10.68 71.69
CA GLY A 72 -33.78 9.54 72.12
C GLY A 72 -34.68 9.02 70.98
N PRO A 73 -35.75 8.27 71.34
CA PRO A 73 -36.75 7.82 70.37
C PRO A 73 -37.27 8.98 69.50
N VAL A 74 -37.54 8.70 68.23
CA VAL A 74 -38.01 9.71 67.27
C VAL A 74 -39.31 10.34 67.77
N THR A 75 -39.36 11.67 67.81
CA THR A 75 -40.55 12.46 68.12
C THR A 75 -41.01 13.27 66.91
N ALA A 76 -42.16 13.94 67.01
CA ALA A 76 -42.67 14.81 65.95
C ALA A 76 -41.77 16.03 65.67
N GLU A 77 -40.93 16.40 66.64
CA GLU A 77 -39.98 17.51 66.54
C GLU A 77 -38.60 17.06 66.03
N THR A 78 -38.38 15.75 65.84
CA THR A 78 -37.08 15.21 65.42
C THR A 78 -36.79 15.62 63.97
N ARG A 79 -35.70 16.37 63.77
CA ARG A 79 -35.30 16.87 62.45
C ARG A 79 -34.41 15.87 61.70
N PHE A 80 -34.89 15.42 60.55
CA PHE A 80 -34.13 14.53 59.66
C PHE A 80 -33.43 15.31 58.54
N GLY A 81 -32.18 14.92 58.26
CA GLY A 81 -31.43 15.31 57.08
C GLY A 81 -31.18 14.09 56.20
N LEU A 82 -31.76 14.08 55.00
CA LEU A 82 -31.46 13.03 54.02
C LEU A 82 -30.16 13.38 53.28
N ALA A 83 -29.10 12.66 53.60
CA ALA A 83 -27.78 12.88 53.01
C ALA A 83 -27.69 12.35 51.57
N ALA A 84 -28.44 11.29 51.25
CA ALA A 84 -28.53 10.74 49.91
C ALA A 84 -29.82 9.93 49.72
N ILE A 85 -30.22 9.75 48.46
CA ILE A 85 -31.30 8.85 48.04
C ILE A 85 -30.70 7.83 47.08
N ARG A 86 -30.93 6.55 47.33
CA ARG A 86 -30.54 5.45 46.44
C ARG A 86 -31.76 4.98 45.67
N GLU A 87 -31.79 5.25 44.37
CA GLU A 87 -32.86 4.81 43.47
C GLU A 87 -32.41 3.62 42.63
N GLN A 88 -33.36 2.92 42.02
CA GLN A 88 -33.03 1.92 41.01
C GLN A 88 -32.27 2.60 39.86
N ALA A 89 -31.16 1.99 39.44
CA ALA A 89 -30.34 2.56 38.37
C ALA A 89 -31.16 2.64 37.07
N ASP A 90 -31.40 3.87 36.61
CA ASP A 90 -32.11 4.11 35.36
C ASP A 90 -31.18 3.90 34.17
N LEU A 91 -31.61 3.07 33.22
CA LEU A 91 -30.90 2.89 31.96
C LEU A 91 -31.10 4.14 31.09
N VAL A 92 -30.11 5.04 31.11
CA VAL A 92 -30.05 6.23 30.25
C VAL A 92 -30.17 5.85 28.77
N TYR A 93 -29.54 4.75 28.36
CA TYR A 93 -29.59 4.23 27.00
C TYR A 93 -30.19 2.83 26.99
N ARG A 94 -31.41 2.72 26.48
CA ARG A 94 -32.13 1.45 26.34
C ARG A 94 -31.92 0.86 24.95
N CYS A 95 -31.75 -0.46 24.87
CA CYS A 95 -31.62 -1.15 23.60
C CYS A 95 -32.98 -1.25 22.91
N ALA A 96 -33.07 -0.72 21.68
CA ALA A 96 -34.31 -0.75 20.90
C ALA A 96 -34.81 -2.18 20.65
N THR A 97 -33.89 -3.13 20.41
CA THR A 97 -34.24 -4.54 20.21
C THR A 97 -34.72 -5.22 21.49
N CYS A 98 -34.05 -5.00 22.62
CA CYS A 98 -34.52 -5.52 23.91
C CYS A 98 -35.91 -4.98 24.26
N ALA A 99 -36.14 -3.67 24.05
CA ALA A 99 -37.43 -3.04 24.31
C ALA A 99 -38.56 -3.67 23.48
N LYS A 100 -38.31 -3.94 22.19
CA LYS A 100 -39.27 -4.65 21.31
C LYS A 100 -39.57 -6.08 21.77
N GLN A 101 -38.68 -6.70 22.54
CA GLN A 101 -38.84 -8.05 23.12
C GLN A 101 -39.37 -8.02 24.55
N GLY A 102 -39.75 -6.85 25.09
CA GLY A 102 -40.18 -6.72 26.49
C GLY A 102 -39.06 -6.92 27.52
N ARG A 103 -37.78 -6.84 27.10
CA ARG A 103 -36.61 -6.95 27.97
C ARG A 103 -35.92 -5.59 28.16
N THR A 104 -35.21 -5.42 29.26
CA THR A 104 -34.34 -4.25 29.51
C THR A 104 -32.88 -4.61 29.23
N GLY A 105 -32.15 -3.73 28.53
CA GLY A 105 -30.73 -3.90 28.27
C GLY A 105 -30.02 -2.58 28.02
N TYR A 106 -28.85 -2.39 28.62
CA TYR A 106 -28.04 -1.18 28.45
C TYR A 106 -27.43 -1.13 27.04
N ALA A 107 -27.66 -0.02 26.34
CA ALA A 107 -27.29 0.14 24.96
C ALA A 107 -26.08 1.05 24.76
N SER A 108 -24.89 0.46 24.87
CA SER A 108 -23.61 1.14 24.69
C SER A 108 -23.32 1.52 23.23
N PHE A 109 -23.87 0.79 22.25
CA PHE A 109 -23.55 0.98 20.84
C PHE A 109 -24.58 1.84 20.12
N ARG A 110 -24.11 2.78 19.30
CA ARG A 110 -24.97 3.57 18.42
C ARG A 110 -24.81 3.07 16.99
N CYS A 111 -25.90 2.58 16.41
CA CYS A 111 -25.90 2.18 15.00
C CYS A 111 -25.66 3.40 14.10
N ARG A 112 -24.67 3.33 13.22
CA ARG A 112 -24.35 4.43 12.28
C ARG A 112 -25.56 4.83 11.42
N TRP A 113 -26.25 3.87 10.83
CA TRP A 113 -27.42 4.15 9.96
C TRP A 113 -28.60 4.77 10.72
N CYS A 114 -28.90 4.31 11.94
CA CYS A 114 -29.89 4.97 12.80
C CYS A 114 -29.46 6.40 13.12
N ALA A 115 -28.18 6.60 13.47
CA ALA A 115 -27.65 7.92 13.79
C ALA A 115 -27.75 8.90 12.62
N ASP A 116 -27.37 8.45 11.42
CA ASP A 116 -27.44 9.22 10.18
C ASP A 116 -28.91 9.57 9.82
N ALA A 117 -29.86 8.69 10.17
CA ALA A 117 -31.31 8.92 10.03
C ALA A 117 -31.93 9.73 11.19
N GLY A 118 -31.12 10.27 12.12
CA GLY A 118 -31.61 11.02 13.27
C GLY A 118 -32.32 10.19 14.35
N GLN A 119 -32.28 8.86 14.26
CA GLN A 119 -32.92 7.97 15.22
C GLN A 119 -32.07 7.85 16.49
N PRO A 120 -32.66 7.98 17.69
CA PRO A 120 -31.94 7.87 18.96
C PRO A 120 -31.64 6.41 19.35
N GLU A 121 -32.10 5.44 18.55
CA GLU A 121 -31.98 4.02 18.83
C GLU A 121 -30.53 3.58 19.02
N ARG A 122 -30.32 2.78 20.06
CA ARG A 122 -29.03 2.18 20.43
C ARG A 122 -29.18 0.67 20.59
N CYS A 123 -28.06 -0.04 20.59
CA CYS A 123 -27.99 -1.48 20.79
C CYS A 123 -27.12 -1.86 21.99
N CYS A 124 -27.55 -2.88 22.73
CA CYS A 124 -26.71 -3.53 23.72
C CYS A 124 -25.67 -4.43 23.03
N VAL A 125 -24.74 -4.97 23.81
CA VAL A 125 -23.67 -5.87 23.30
C VAL A 125 -24.22 -7.12 22.61
N GLU A 126 -25.34 -7.68 23.09
CA GLU A 126 -25.97 -8.87 22.49
C GLU A 126 -26.57 -8.62 21.11
N HIS A 127 -27.07 -7.39 20.87
CA HIS A 127 -27.75 -7.02 19.64
C HIS A 127 -26.88 -6.17 18.70
N ALA A 128 -25.70 -5.74 19.14
CA ALA A 128 -24.78 -4.99 18.31
C ALA A 128 -24.12 -5.93 17.29
N VAL A 129 -24.25 -5.60 16.01
CA VAL A 129 -23.56 -6.28 14.93
C VAL A 129 -22.31 -5.48 14.60
N ILE A 130 -21.14 -6.06 14.88
CA ILE A 130 -19.83 -5.52 14.55
C ILE A 130 -19.18 -6.52 13.58
N LEU A 131 -18.74 -6.04 12.43
CA LEU A 131 -18.11 -6.87 11.41
C LEU A 131 -16.59 -6.78 11.52
N ASP A 132 -15.89 -7.85 11.16
CA ASP A 132 -14.42 -7.85 11.13
C ASP A 132 -13.88 -6.75 10.20
N GLY A 133 -12.71 -6.20 10.53
CA GLY A 133 -12.04 -5.13 9.77
C GLY A 133 -12.54 -3.70 10.05
N ALA A 134 -13.62 -3.50 10.81
CA ALA A 134 -13.99 -2.18 11.32
C ALA A 134 -14.84 -2.24 12.60
N LEU A 135 -14.46 -1.46 13.62
CA LEU A 135 -15.22 -1.29 14.86
C LEU A 135 -16.42 -0.34 14.70
N THR A 136 -17.17 -0.47 13.60
CA THR A 136 -18.39 0.30 13.35
C THR A 136 -19.62 -0.55 13.70
N PRO A 137 -20.30 -0.29 14.83
CA PRO A 137 -21.46 -1.06 15.22
C PRO A 137 -22.70 -0.74 14.37
N SER A 138 -23.52 -1.76 14.17
CA SER A 138 -24.84 -1.69 13.54
C SER A 138 -25.89 -2.39 14.39
N CYS A 139 -27.16 -2.03 14.21
CA CYS A 139 -28.27 -2.77 14.81
C CYS A 139 -28.67 -3.94 13.90
N PRO A 140 -29.44 -4.93 14.40
CA PRO A 140 -29.84 -6.10 13.60
C PRO A 140 -30.63 -5.73 12.33
N SER A 141 -31.44 -4.67 12.38
CA SER A 141 -32.20 -4.19 11.21
C SER A 141 -31.33 -3.48 10.16
N HIS A 142 -30.13 -3.04 10.54
CA HIS A 142 -29.16 -2.40 9.65
C HIS A 142 -27.89 -3.25 9.49
N HIS A 143 -27.98 -4.57 9.70
CA HIS A 143 -26.87 -5.50 9.45
C HIS A 143 -26.42 -5.36 7.99
N PRO A 144 -25.18 -4.93 7.72
CA PRO A 144 -24.70 -4.82 6.34
C PRO A 144 -24.84 -6.15 5.58
N ALA A 145 -25.31 -6.07 4.35
CA ALA A 145 -25.46 -7.23 3.47
C ALA A 145 -24.21 -7.43 2.60
N CYS A 146 -23.88 -8.68 2.31
CA CYS A 146 -22.83 -9.04 1.38
C CYS A 146 -23.12 -8.44 -0.01
N ARG A 147 -22.12 -7.78 -0.60
CA ARG A 147 -22.24 -7.17 -1.92
C ARG A 147 -22.59 -8.17 -3.03
N GLU A 148 -22.13 -9.42 -2.94
CA GLU A 148 -22.30 -10.42 -4.00
C GLU A 148 -23.58 -11.26 -3.84
N CYS A 149 -23.85 -11.78 -2.64
CA CYS A 149 -24.99 -12.70 -2.42
C CYS A 149 -26.09 -12.16 -1.50
N ARG A 150 -25.99 -10.91 -1.02
CA ARG A 150 -26.97 -10.23 -0.16
C ARG A 150 -27.25 -10.88 1.21
N ARG A 151 -26.61 -12.02 1.52
CA ARG A 151 -26.61 -12.62 2.86
C ARG A 151 -25.99 -11.66 3.90
N PRO A 152 -26.30 -11.82 5.20
CA PRO A 152 -25.67 -11.04 6.25
C PRO A 152 -24.14 -11.06 6.14
N ALA A 153 -23.51 -9.88 6.17
CA ALA A 153 -22.07 -9.77 6.05
C ALA A 153 -21.38 -10.17 7.36
N ALA A 154 -20.12 -10.57 7.26
CA ALA A 154 -19.26 -10.94 8.38
C ALA A 154 -18.02 -10.04 8.50
N PHE A 155 -17.62 -9.34 7.43
CA PHE A 155 -16.43 -8.49 7.42
C PHE A 155 -16.54 -7.33 6.43
N TRP A 156 -15.71 -6.30 6.63
CA TRP A 156 -15.45 -5.22 5.68
C TRP A 156 -14.19 -5.51 4.86
N CYS A 157 -14.27 -5.41 3.54
CA CYS A 157 -13.11 -5.65 2.68
C CYS A 157 -12.07 -4.54 2.79
N GLY A 158 -10.85 -4.89 3.23
CA GLY A 158 -9.71 -3.98 3.39
C GLY A 158 -8.97 -3.59 2.10
N GLY A 159 -9.43 -4.05 0.94
CA GLY A 159 -8.73 -3.79 -0.33
C GLY A 159 -8.99 -2.43 -0.96
N GLU A 160 -8.07 -1.95 -1.79
CA GLU A 160 -8.08 -0.60 -2.37
C GLU A 160 -9.34 -0.25 -3.19
N SER A 161 -9.98 -1.26 -3.80
CA SER A 161 -11.21 -1.04 -4.56
C SER A 161 -12.43 -0.88 -3.65
N CYS A 162 -12.44 -1.56 -2.50
CA CYS A 162 -13.55 -1.50 -1.53
C CYS A 162 -13.36 -0.43 -0.45
N ARG A 163 -12.11 -0.10 -0.09
CA ARG A 163 -11.71 0.92 0.90
C ARG A 163 -12.44 0.78 2.24
N ALA A 164 -12.65 -0.45 2.73
CA ALA A 164 -13.44 -0.75 3.93
C ALA A 164 -14.90 -0.21 3.92
N LYS A 165 -15.45 0.12 2.74
CA LYS A 165 -16.84 0.60 2.57
C LYS A 165 -17.81 -0.47 2.09
N VAL A 166 -17.30 -1.65 1.76
CA VAL A 166 -18.10 -2.75 1.19
C VAL A 166 -17.95 -3.98 2.07
N ALA A 167 -19.08 -4.51 2.53
CA ALA A 167 -19.14 -5.67 3.40
C ALA A 167 -19.41 -6.96 2.61
N PHE A 168 -18.90 -8.08 3.11
CA PHE A 168 -19.01 -9.39 2.50
C PHE A 168 -19.30 -10.47 3.56
N CYS A 169 -19.97 -11.55 3.16
CA CYS A 169 -20.21 -12.70 4.04
C CYS A 169 -18.96 -13.59 4.14
N ALA A 170 -18.93 -14.49 5.13
CA ALA A 170 -17.78 -15.37 5.39
C ALA A 170 -17.36 -16.23 4.18
N GLN A 171 -18.31 -16.65 3.33
CA GLN A 171 -18.01 -17.44 2.12
C GLN A 171 -17.12 -16.68 1.11
N HIS A 172 -17.27 -15.37 1.02
CA HIS A 172 -16.49 -14.51 0.10
C HIS A 172 -15.23 -13.93 0.76
N ARG A 173 -14.88 -14.39 1.97
CA ARG A 173 -13.69 -13.97 2.72
C ARG A 173 -12.42 -14.54 2.10
N ARG A 174 -11.38 -13.71 2.02
CA ARG A 174 -10.00 -14.09 1.72
C ARG A 174 -9.09 -13.37 2.70
N SER A 175 -8.55 -14.10 3.67
CA SER A 175 -7.69 -13.52 4.71
C SER A 175 -6.33 -13.12 4.17
N HIS A 176 -5.79 -12.02 4.67
CA HIS A 176 -4.45 -11.57 4.31
C HIS A 176 -3.41 -12.63 4.76
N PRO A 177 -2.39 -12.96 3.94
CA PRO A 177 -1.44 -14.04 4.27
C PRO A 177 -0.60 -13.81 5.53
N HIS A 178 -0.45 -12.55 5.96
CA HIS A 178 0.46 -12.15 7.05
C HIS A 178 -0.18 -11.20 8.08
N ASP A 179 -1.49 -10.95 7.98
CA ASP A 179 -2.20 -9.99 8.83
C ASP A 179 -3.60 -10.53 9.13
N ASN A 180 -3.82 -11.02 10.34
CA ASN A 180 -5.07 -11.68 10.68
C ASN A 180 -6.24 -10.70 10.83
N ASP A 181 -5.97 -9.39 10.93
CA ASP A 181 -6.98 -8.36 11.12
C ASP A 181 -7.51 -7.81 9.78
N VAL A 182 -6.92 -8.24 8.66
CA VAL A 182 -7.27 -7.77 7.32
C VAL A 182 -7.84 -8.89 6.47
N ASP A 183 -9.10 -8.72 6.08
CA ASP A 183 -9.80 -9.60 5.15
C ASP A 183 -10.14 -8.87 3.83
N TYR A 184 -10.15 -9.62 2.74
CA TYR A 184 -10.48 -9.14 1.40
C TYR A 184 -11.66 -9.90 0.80
N CYS A 185 -12.38 -9.24 -0.11
CA CYS A 185 -13.16 -9.96 -1.12
C CYS A 185 -12.23 -10.56 -2.18
N ALA A 186 -12.73 -11.53 -2.97
CA ALA A 186 -11.93 -12.21 -3.99
C ALA A 186 -11.27 -11.24 -4.99
N GLY A 187 -11.98 -10.21 -5.45
CA GLY A 187 -11.45 -9.22 -6.40
C GLY A 187 -10.31 -8.39 -5.82
N CYS A 188 -10.49 -7.86 -4.61
CA CYS A 188 -9.44 -7.11 -3.92
C CYS A 188 -8.23 -7.98 -3.57
N TYR A 189 -8.47 -9.23 -3.16
CA TYR A 189 -7.41 -10.19 -2.87
C TYR A 189 -6.54 -10.45 -4.10
N GLN A 190 -7.15 -10.65 -5.27
CA GLN A 190 -6.41 -10.85 -6.53
C GLN A 190 -5.63 -9.61 -6.98
N LEU A 191 -6.07 -8.40 -6.61
CA LEU A 191 -5.34 -7.17 -6.89
C LEU A 191 -4.13 -6.99 -5.97
N ALA A 192 -4.28 -7.32 -4.68
CA ALA A 192 -3.21 -7.24 -3.68
C ALA A 192 -2.18 -8.37 -3.84
N PHE A 193 -2.67 -9.58 -4.12
CA PHE A 193 -1.88 -10.81 -4.25
C PHE A 193 -2.15 -11.47 -5.62
N PRO A 194 -1.80 -10.80 -6.73
CA PRO A 194 -2.01 -11.38 -8.04
C PRO A 194 -1.17 -12.64 -8.18
N VAL A 195 -1.76 -13.71 -8.71
CA VAL A 195 -1.01 -14.94 -8.99
C VAL A 195 -0.16 -14.74 -10.24
N CYS A 196 1.08 -15.24 -10.22
CA CYS A 196 1.94 -15.25 -11.39
C CYS A 196 1.25 -15.96 -12.56
N ARG A 197 1.22 -15.30 -13.72
CA ARG A 197 0.54 -15.82 -14.93
C ARG A 197 1.34 -16.88 -15.70
N GLN A 198 2.46 -17.34 -15.17
CA GLN A 198 3.22 -18.45 -15.76
C GLN A 198 2.48 -19.77 -15.46
N PRO A 199 2.34 -20.69 -16.43
CA PRO A 199 1.73 -22.00 -16.20
C PRO A 199 2.35 -22.70 -14.99
N SER A 200 1.49 -23.27 -14.14
CA SER A 200 1.87 -24.01 -12.92
C SER A 200 2.58 -23.19 -11.82
N CYS A 201 2.67 -21.85 -11.94
CA CYS A 201 3.24 -21.01 -10.91
C CYS A 201 2.16 -20.45 -9.98
N THR A 202 2.26 -20.75 -8.68
CA THR A 202 1.36 -20.24 -7.63
C THR A 202 1.93 -19.05 -6.87
N ALA A 203 3.15 -18.61 -7.21
CA ALA A 203 3.82 -17.51 -6.51
C ALA A 203 3.13 -16.17 -6.78
N VAL A 204 3.23 -15.24 -5.82
CA VAL A 204 2.70 -13.88 -5.96
C VAL A 204 3.48 -13.13 -7.06
N GLY A 205 2.73 -12.50 -7.97
CA GLY A 205 3.22 -11.72 -9.08
C GLY A 205 3.54 -10.29 -8.67
N THR A 206 4.80 -10.00 -8.38
CA THR A 206 5.24 -8.65 -7.95
C THR A 206 5.62 -7.73 -9.11
N VAL A 207 5.64 -8.25 -10.35
CA VAL A 207 5.98 -7.48 -11.55
C VAL A 207 4.83 -7.51 -12.53
N PHE A 208 4.26 -6.36 -12.85
CA PHE A 208 3.22 -6.24 -13.86
C PHE A 208 3.81 -6.03 -15.25
N CYS A 209 3.16 -6.61 -16.26
CA CYS A 209 3.56 -6.44 -17.64
C CYS A 209 3.17 -5.05 -18.16
N ASP A 210 4.19 -4.31 -18.59
CA ASP A 210 4.11 -2.95 -19.13
C ASP A 210 3.88 -2.92 -20.65
N TRP A 211 3.75 -4.09 -21.28
CA TRP A 211 3.43 -4.21 -22.71
C TRP A 211 2.08 -3.56 -23.02
N LEU A 212 2.04 -2.73 -24.06
CA LEU A 212 0.80 -2.10 -24.52
C LEU A 212 0.25 -2.81 -25.76
N ASP A 213 -1.06 -3.04 -25.77
CA ASP A 213 -1.75 -3.50 -26.97
C ASP A 213 -1.87 -2.39 -28.05
N SER A 214 -2.44 -2.71 -29.20
CA SER A 214 -2.64 -1.74 -30.29
C SER A 214 -3.48 -0.52 -29.89
N SER A 215 -4.35 -0.67 -28.89
CA SER A 215 -5.17 0.40 -28.31
C SER A 215 -4.44 1.24 -27.25
N GLY A 216 -3.23 0.81 -26.84
CA GLY A 216 -2.43 1.44 -25.80
C GLY A 216 -2.78 1.01 -24.38
N LYS A 217 -3.60 -0.04 -24.20
CA LYS A 217 -3.91 -0.57 -22.88
C LYS A 217 -2.77 -1.47 -22.41
N PRO A 218 -2.30 -1.32 -21.16
CA PRO A 218 -1.29 -2.20 -20.61
C PRO A 218 -1.84 -3.60 -20.37
N CYS A 219 -1.00 -4.61 -20.60
CA CYS A 219 -1.32 -6.01 -20.42
C CYS A 219 -1.73 -6.35 -18.97
N LYS A 220 -1.08 -5.73 -17.98
CA LYS A 220 -1.35 -5.91 -16.52
C LYS A 220 -1.27 -7.35 -16.00
N LEU A 221 -0.82 -8.32 -16.80
CA LEU A 221 -0.53 -9.66 -16.29
C LEU A 221 0.66 -9.59 -15.34
N ALA A 222 0.50 -10.19 -14.16
CA ALA A 222 1.53 -10.23 -13.13
C ALA A 222 2.47 -11.44 -13.32
N ALA A 223 3.74 -11.25 -13.00
CA ALA A 223 4.77 -12.27 -12.97
C ALA A 223 5.54 -12.19 -11.65
N CYS A 224 5.88 -13.34 -11.06
CA CYS A 224 6.73 -13.38 -9.87
C CYS A 224 8.18 -13.02 -10.24
N THR A 225 9.04 -12.75 -9.26
CA THR A 225 10.44 -12.38 -9.50
C THR A 225 11.24 -13.42 -10.30
N LYS A 226 10.89 -14.70 -10.20
CA LYS A 226 11.52 -15.80 -10.96
C LYS A 226 11.13 -15.80 -12.44
N HIS A 227 9.90 -15.43 -12.77
CA HIS A 227 9.36 -15.48 -14.14
C HIS A 227 9.28 -14.10 -14.81
N ALA A 228 9.45 -13.03 -14.04
CA ALA A 228 9.46 -11.68 -14.56
C ALA A 228 10.69 -11.48 -15.46
N ARG A 229 10.44 -11.03 -16.69
CA ARG A 229 11.49 -10.47 -17.56
C ARG A 229 11.34 -8.96 -17.56
N ARG A 230 12.44 -8.26 -17.82
CA ARG A 230 12.44 -6.80 -17.85
C ARG A 230 13.26 -6.28 -19.02
N TRP A 231 12.75 -5.23 -19.65
CA TRP A 231 13.61 -4.36 -20.45
C TRP A 231 14.37 -3.43 -19.53
N GLN A 232 15.70 -3.52 -19.57
CA GLN A 232 16.57 -2.72 -18.72
C GLN A 232 16.73 -1.34 -19.35
N VAL A 233 15.91 -0.39 -18.92
CA VAL A 233 15.83 0.94 -19.55
C VAL A 233 16.33 2.09 -18.67
N PHE A 234 16.57 1.86 -17.37
CA PHE A 234 16.89 2.91 -16.39
C PHE A 234 18.24 2.72 -15.66
N GLY A 235 19.18 1.96 -16.25
CA GLY A 235 20.46 1.61 -15.61
C GLY A 235 20.32 0.47 -14.60
N ALA A 236 21.43 -0.11 -14.14
CA ALA A 236 21.45 -1.40 -13.42
C ALA A 236 20.68 -1.40 -12.08
N GLU A 237 20.60 -0.27 -11.39
CA GLU A 237 20.00 -0.16 -10.06
C GLU A 237 18.49 0.07 -10.08
N LYS A 238 17.93 0.48 -11.22
CA LYS A 238 16.51 0.83 -11.32
C LYS A 238 15.70 -0.32 -11.92
N LEU A 239 14.49 -0.49 -11.40
CA LEU A 239 13.52 -1.45 -11.91
C LEU A 239 13.13 -1.08 -13.35
N GLY A 240 13.45 -1.96 -14.30
CA GLY A 240 13.08 -1.81 -15.71
C GLY A 240 11.58 -1.97 -15.98
N LEU A 241 11.22 -2.02 -17.27
CA LEU A 241 9.85 -2.26 -17.71
C LEU A 241 9.53 -3.75 -17.65
N GLY A 242 8.46 -4.14 -16.97
CA GLY A 242 8.10 -5.53 -16.74
C GLY A 242 7.47 -6.21 -17.96
N LEU A 243 7.79 -7.48 -18.17
CA LEU A 243 7.21 -8.32 -19.20
C LEU A 243 6.70 -9.62 -18.57
N CYS A 244 5.47 -10.02 -18.91
CA CYS A 244 4.95 -11.34 -18.58
C CYS A 244 5.57 -12.42 -19.50
N GLY A 245 5.37 -13.70 -19.16
CA GLY A 245 5.89 -14.82 -19.95
C GLY A 245 5.56 -14.72 -21.44
N ARG A 246 4.29 -14.41 -21.77
CA ARG A 246 3.84 -14.22 -23.16
C ARG A 246 4.63 -13.14 -23.91
N HIS A 247 4.74 -11.94 -23.34
CA HIS A 247 5.40 -10.82 -24.03
C HIS A 247 6.93 -10.90 -23.99
N SER A 248 7.49 -11.60 -23.01
CA SER A 248 8.92 -11.89 -22.99
C SER A 248 9.34 -12.91 -24.04
N ALA A 249 8.41 -13.75 -24.50
CA ALA A 249 8.64 -14.75 -25.54
C ALA A 249 8.55 -14.17 -26.97
N VAL A 250 8.07 -12.92 -27.13
CA VAL A 250 8.01 -12.27 -28.43
C VAL A 250 9.44 -12.02 -28.92
N ARG A 251 9.82 -12.71 -30.00
CA ARG A 251 11.11 -12.56 -30.66
C ARG A 251 10.96 -11.79 -31.96
N GLY A 252 12.02 -11.10 -32.38
CA GLY A 252 12.08 -10.48 -33.71
C GLY A 252 11.18 -9.26 -33.90
N LEU A 253 10.84 -8.54 -32.83
CA LEU A 253 10.13 -7.26 -32.96
C LEU A 253 10.91 -6.32 -33.86
N PRO A 254 10.29 -5.68 -34.87
CA PRO A 254 10.93 -4.62 -35.63
C PRO A 254 11.47 -3.54 -34.69
N PRO A 255 12.62 -2.91 -35.00
CA PRO A 255 13.22 -1.90 -34.13
C PRO A 255 12.26 -0.79 -33.72
N GLU A 256 11.45 -0.30 -34.67
CA GLU A 256 10.49 0.77 -34.46
C GLU A 256 9.42 0.35 -33.44
N GLU A 257 8.96 -0.90 -33.51
CA GLU A 257 7.96 -1.43 -32.60
C GLU A 257 8.53 -1.62 -31.19
N LEU A 258 9.77 -2.12 -31.08
CA LEU A 258 10.46 -2.24 -29.80
C LEU A 258 10.66 -0.87 -29.13
N LEU A 259 11.19 0.11 -29.88
CA LEU A 259 11.36 1.48 -29.39
C LEU A 259 10.01 2.09 -29.01
N MET A 260 8.97 1.83 -29.80
CA MET A 260 7.62 2.31 -29.53
C MET A 260 7.06 1.73 -28.23
N GLN A 261 7.16 0.42 -28.03
CA GLN A 261 6.70 -0.23 -26.81
C GLN A 261 7.42 0.30 -25.57
N ILE A 262 8.76 0.42 -25.62
CA ILE A 262 9.55 0.96 -24.51
C ILE A 262 9.14 2.40 -24.17
N CYS A 263 9.06 3.28 -25.16
CA CYS A 263 8.69 4.68 -24.95
C CYS A 263 7.25 4.81 -24.41
N SER A 264 6.32 4.04 -24.97
CA SER A 264 4.92 4.11 -24.55
C SER A 264 4.72 3.61 -23.13
N ALA A 265 5.36 2.49 -22.78
CA ALA A 265 5.34 1.94 -21.42
C ALA A 265 5.96 2.91 -20.41
N ALA A 266 7.12 3.50 -20.72
CA ALA A 266 7.76 4.49 -19.87
C ALA A 266 6.88 5.74 -19.68
N ALA A 267 6.24 6.23 -20.76
CA ALA A 267 5.34 7.38 -20.69
C ALA A 267 4.06 7.09 -19.89
N SER A 268 3.46 5.90 -20.07
CA SER A 268 2.28 5.46 -19.30
C SER A 268 2.54 5.44 -17.80
N ARG A 269 3.74 4.99 -17.40
CA ARG A 269 4.22 5.00 -16.00
C ARG A 269 4.73 6.36 -15.53
N ARG A 270 4.69 7.39 -16.37
CA ARG A 270 5.23 8.74 -16.11
C ARG A 270 6.72 8.71 -15.69
N LEU A 271 7.48 7.78 -16.24
CA LEU A 271 8.91 7.64 -16.00
C LEU A 271 9.70 8.57 -16.94
N ARG A 272 10.95 8.88 -16.58
CA ARG A 272 11.89 9.54 -17.50
C ARG A 272 12.08 8.65 -18.72
N MET A 273 12.26 9.24 -19.91
CA MET A 273 12.59 8.46 -21.09
C MET A 273 13.97 7.78 -20.95
N PRO A 274 14.16 6.57 -21.50
CA PRO A 274 15.44 5.87 -21.48
C PRO A 274 16.52 6.64 -22.25
N SER A 275 17.79 6.40 -21.92
CA SER A 275 18.92 6.95 -22.67
C SER A 275 19.13 6.21 -24.00
N LEU A 276 19.87 6.81 -24.94
CA LEU A 276 20.22 6.17 -26.22
C LEU A 276 20.99 4.85 -25.98
N ALA A 277 21.90 4.83 -25.01
CA ALA A 277 22.61 3.61 -24.61
C ALA A 277 21.66 2.51 -24.08
N ALA A 278 20.61 2.90 -23.34
CA ALA A 278 19.62 1.95 -22.83
C ALA A 278 18.77 1.35 -23.96
N PHE A 279 18.42 2.15 -24.98
CA PHE A 279 17.78 1.63 -26.19
C PHE A 279 18.71 0.65 -26.93
N GLY A 280 19.98 1.01 -27.10
CA GLY A 280 20.99 0.13 -27.70
C GLY A 280 21.09 -1.23 -27.01
N PHE A 281 21.10 -1.26 -25.68
CA PHE A 281 21.09 -2.52 -24.92
C PHE A 281 19.88 -3.41 -25.23
N ASN A 282 18.67 -2.84 -25.26
CA ASN A 282 17.46 -3.61 -25.54
C ASN A 282 17.40 -4.05 -27.00
N LEU A 283 17.80 -3.21 -27.95
CA LEU A 283 17.92 -3.55 -29.37
C LEU A 283 18.87 -4.74 -29.59
N ARG A 284 20.03 -4.74 -28.93
CA ARG A 284 20.99 -5.85 -28.98
C ARG A 284 20.39 -7.15 -28.49
N ASN A 285 19.68 -7.13 -27.37
CA ASN A 285 19.03 -8.31 -26.80
C ASN A 285 17.85 -8.81 -27.66
N SER A 286 17.27 -7.95 -28.49
CA SER A 286 16.23 -8.29 -29.45
C SER A 286 16.75 -8.68 -30.84
N GLY A 287 18.07 -8.75 -31.03
CA GLY A 287 18.70 -9.20 -32.28
C GLY A 287 19.14 -8.08 -33.23
N HIS A 288 18.89 -6.81 -32.91
CA HIS A 288 19.23 -5.65 -33.75
C HIS A 288 20.63 -5.12 -33.45
N ARG A 289 21.65 -5.97 -33.64
CA ARG A 289 23.04 -5.67 -33.21
C ARG A 289 23.65 -4.46 -33.90
N GLU A 290 23.45 -4.31 -35.21
CA GLU A 290 23.97 -3.18 -35.99
C GLU A 290 23.36 -1.86 -35.52
N LEU A 291 22.02 -1.81 -35.43
CA LEU A 291 21.33 -0.62 -34.95
C LEU A 291 21.62 -0.30 -33.47
N ALA A 292 21.95 -1.31 -32.65
CA ALA A 292 22.22 -1.13 -31.23
C ALA A 292 23.43 -0.24 -30.92
N VAL A 293 24.33 -0.04 -31.88
CA VAL A 293 25.51 0.84 -31.75
C VAL A 293 25.37 2.12 -32.58
N ASP A 294 24.43 2.18 -33.52
CA ASP A 294 24.12 3.37 -34.31
C ASP A 294 23.13 4.29 -33.59
N TYR A 295 23.65 5.05 -32.62
CA TYR A 295 22.86 6.00 -31.83
C TYR A 295 22.22 7.11 -32.67
N ARG A 296 22.78 7.47 -33.83
CA ARG A 296 22.18 8.45 -34.74
C ARG A 296 20.90 7.87 -35.36
N SER A 297 20.97 6.64 -35.86
CA SER A 297 19.79 5.95 -36.40
C SER A 297 18.75 5.66 -35.33
N ILE A 298 19.13 5.31 -34.10
CA ILE A 298 18.20 5.20 -32.96
C ILE A 298 17.48 6.54 -32.76
N ARG A 299 18.22 7.65 -32.69
CA ARG A 299 17.65 8.99 -32.49
C ARG A 299 16.70 9.42 -33.61
N ALA A 300 17.05 9.11 -34.86
CA ALA A 300 16.21 9.37 -36.03
C ALA A 300 14.90 8.57 -35.95
N LYS A 301 14.97 7.27 -35.61
CA LYS A 301 13.78 6.42 -35.41
C LYS A 301 12.90 6.93 -34.27
N LEU A 302 13.48 7.37 -33.15
CA LEU A 302 12.74 7.98 -32.04
C LEU A 302 12.03 9.29 -32.45
N ALA A 303 12.66 10.10 -33.30
CA ALA A 303 12.02 11.30 -33.87
C ALA A 303 10.79 10.93 -34.71
N ALA A 304 10.92 9.88 -35.53
CA ALA A 304 9.86 9.37 -36.40
C ALA A 304 8.68 8.72 -35.64
N LEU A 305 8.82 8.42 -34.34
CA LEU A 305 7.69 7.93 -33.53
C LEU A 305 6.64 9.00 -33.26
N ARG A 306 7.02 10.28 -33.17
CA ARG A 306 6.10 11.41 -32.87
C ARG A 306 4.91 11.53 -33.84
N PRO A 307 5.10 11.55 -35.18
CA PRO A 307 3.97 11.63 -36.10
C PRO A 307 3.14 10.34 -36.14
N ARG A 308 3.69 9.19 -35.72
CA ARG A 308 2.95 7.92 -35.66
C ARG A 308 2.08 7.78 -34.41
N SER A 309 2.34 8.61 -33.39
CA SER A 309 1.56 8.65 -32.16
C SER A 309 0.42 9.67 -32.19
N SER A 310 0.46 10.69 -33.05
CA SER A 310 -0.66 11.63 -33.23
C SER A 310 -1.91 10.90 -33.72
N GLY A 311 -3.02 11.02 -32.98
CA GLY A 311 -4.31 10.38 -33.28
C GLY A 311 -4.63 9.13 -32.45
N LYS A 312 -3.67 8.60 -31.68
CA LYS A 312 -3.95 7.51 -30.71
C LYS A 312 -4.25 8.08 -29.33
N ARG A 313 -5.11 7.41 -28.55
CA ARG A 313 -5.52 7.85 -27.19
C ARG A 313 -4.36 7.99 -26.19
N TYR A 314 -3.27 7.25 -26.39
CA TYR A 314 -2.03 7.38 -25.61
C TYR A 314 -0.98 8.30 -26.25
N GLY A 315 -1.30 8.83 -27.43
CA GLY A 315 -0.38 9.56 -28.30
C GLY A 315 0.11 10.86 -27.71
N GLU A 316 -0.76 11.63 -27.06
CA GLU A 316 -0.36 12.94 -26.53
C GLU A 316 0.65 12.84 -25.37
N ALA A 317 0.42 11.94 -24.42
CA ALA A 317 1.30 11.78 -23.27
C ALA A 317 2.70 11.32 -23.71
N LEU A 318 2.73 10.39 -24.65
CA LEU A 318 3.94 9.94 -25.33
C LEU A 318 4.61 11.06 -26.12
N THR A 319 3.87 11.80 -26.96
CA THR A 319 4.42 12.92 -27.73
C THR A 319 5.04 13.96 -26.80
N ARG A 320 4.38 14.33 -25.70
CA ARG A 320 4.95 15.23 -24.68
C ARG A 320 6.24 14.67 -24.08
N ALA A 321 6.27 13.38 -23.75
CA ALA A 321 7.46 12.73 -23.20
C ALA A 321 8.63 12.69 -24.19
N LEU A 322 8.36 12.37 -25.47
CA LEU A 322 9.33 12.40 -26.56
C LEU A 322 9.82 13.83 -26.86
N THR A 323 8.96 14.84 -26.71
CA THR A 323 9.34 16.25 -26.82
C THR A 323 10.31 16.65 -25.73
N LYS A 324 9.97 16.37 -24.48
CA LYS A 324 10.82 16.66 -23.33
C LYS A 324 12.17 15.94 -23.40
N ALA A 325 12.21 14.70 -23.89
CA ALA A 325 13.42 13.89 -23.92
C ALA A 325 14.36 14.21 -25.10
N ALA A 326 13.88 14.87 -26.16
CA ALA A 326 14.69 15.09 -27.36
C ALA A 326 15.98 15.86 -27.07
N THR A 327 15.90 16.96 -26.31
CA THR A 327 17.09 17.74 -25.94
C THR A 327 18.09 16.94 -25.11
N ASP A 328 17.62 16.03 -24.25
CA ASP A 328 18.49 15.13 -23.50
C ASP A 328 19.22 14.14 -24.42
N TRP A 329 18.51 13.58 -25.39
CA TRP A 329 19.10 12.67 -26.37
C TRP A 329 20.06 13.36 -27.33
N ASP A 330 19.76 14.60 -27.74
CA ASP A 330 20.64 15.37 -28.62
C ASP A 330 21.97 15.68 -27.93
N ARG A 331 21.93 16.12 -26.66
CA ARG A 331 23.14 16.26 -25.82
C ARG A 331 23.88 14.94 -25.61
N GLU A 332 23.15 13.85 -25.41
CA GLU A 332 23.77 12.53 -25.29
C GLU A 332 24.46 12.11 -26.58
N LEU A 333 23.87 12.39 -27.73
CA LEU A 333 24.41 12.10 -29.05
C LEU A 333 25.68 12.90 -29.34
N GLU A 334 25.71 14.19 -29.01
CA GLU A 334 26.91 15.04 -29.11
C GLU A 334 28.06 14.46 -28.27
N ARG A 335 27.79 14.13 -27.01
CA ARG A 335 28.77 13.50 -26.11
C ARG A 335 29.28 12.16 -26.67
N LEU A 336 28.38 11.32 -27.17
CA LEU A 336 28.74 10.03 -27.78
C LEU A 336 29.55 10.23 -29.08
N GLY A 337 29.26 11.28 -29.86
CA GLY A 337 30.03 11.66 -31.04
C GLY A 337 31.47 12.05 -30.69
N GLY A 338 31.67 12.82 -29.62
CA GLY A 338 33.01 13.15 -29.10
C GLY A 338 33.80 11.89 -28.67
N HIS A 339 33.11 10.92 -28.05
CA HIS A 339 33.74 9.63 -27.72
C HIS A 339 34.09 8.82 -28.98
N ALA A 340 33.22 8.80 -30.00
CA ALA A 340 33.52 8.09 -31.25
C ALA A 340 34.76 8.66 -31.94
N ALA A 341 34.88 9.99 -32.03
CA ALA A 341 36.06 10.64 -32.58
C ALA A 341 37.35 10.27 -31.81
N THR A 342 37.28 10.26 -30.48
CA THR A 342 38.39 9.82 -29.62
C THR A 342 38.72 8.34 -29.86
N GLY A 343 37.70 7.50 -29.99
CA GLY A 343 37.83 6.07 -30.29
C GLY A 343 38.49 5.81 -31.64
N GLU A 344 38.16 6.58 -32.68
CA GLU A 344 38.81 6.47 -33.99
C GLU A 344 40.27 6.89 -33.91
N GLN A 345 40.59 7.99 -33.23
CA GLN A 345 41.98 8.40 -33.00
C GLN A 345 42.79 7.32 -32.25
N LEU A 346 42.20 6.67 -31.25
CA LEU A 346 42.83 5.56 -30.54
C LEU A 346 42.97 4.31 -31.42
N THR A 347 42.00 4.03 -32.28
CA THR A 347 42.05 2.93 -33.24
C THR A 347 43.13 3.16 -34.30
N ASP A 348 43.30 4.39 -34.78
CA ASP A 348 44.38 4.76 -35.69
C ASP A 348 45.76 4.69 -35.05
N ARG A 349 45.87 5.06 -33.77
CA ARG A 349 47.10 4.82 -32.99
C ARG A 349 47.35 3.32 -32.84
N LEU A 350 46.33 2.51 -32.53
CA LEU A 350 46.45 1.06 -32.45
C LEU A 350 46.91 0.45 -33.79
N ARG A 351 46.35 0.88 -34.92
CA ARG A 351 46.77 0.44 -36.27
C ARG A 351 48.26 0.72 -36.51
N ARG A 352 48.76 1.90 -36.10
CA ARG A 352 50.19 2.22 -36.19
C ARG A 352 51.05 1.34 -35.31
N LEU A 353 50.67 1.18 -34.04
CA LEU A 353 51.37 0.33 -33.07
C LEU A 353 51.47 -1.13 -33.55
N VAL A 354 50.40 -1.67 -34.12
CA VAL A 354 50.35 -3.02 -34.66
C VAL A 354 51.34 -3.20 -35.82
N ARG A 355 51.45 -2.21 -36.72
CA ARG A 355 52.43 -2.25 -37.83
C ARG A 355 53.87 -2.17 -37.33
N GLU A 356 54.14 -1.33 -36.33
CA GLU A 356 55.46 -1.17 -35.72
C GLU A 356 55.93 -2.46 -35.00
N THR A 357 54.99 -3.18 -34.38
CA THR A 357 55.32 -4.28 -33.46
C THR A 357 55.35 -5.65 -34.13
N ASP A 358 54.65 -5.83 -35.27
CA ASP A 358 54.61 -7.11 -36.00
C ASP A 358 54.92 -6.92 -37.50
N PRO A 359 56.19 -7.11 -37.92
CA PRO A 359 56.59 -7.00 -39.32
C PRO A 359 55.94 -8.06 -40.25
N GLY A 360 55.46 -9.19 -39.71
CA GLY A 360 54.92 -10.29 -40.50
C GLY A 360 53.41 -10.21 -40.72
N PHE A 361 52.66 -9.85 -39.67
CA PHE A 361 51.19 -9.80 -39.71
C PHE A 361 50.60 -8.40 -39.48
N GLY A 362 51.42 -7.41 -39.12
CA GLY A 362 50.99 -6.09 -38.67
C GLY A 362 50.10 -5.37 -39.69
N ASP A 363 50.45 -5.41 -40.98
CA ASP A 363 49.65 -4.76 -42.02
C ASP A 363 48.27 -5.39 -42.19
N ARG A 364 48.19 -6.72 -42.17
CA ARG A 364 46.91 -7.45 -42.26
C ARG A 364 46.02 -7.18 -41.07
N ILE A 365 46.59 -7.19 -39.86
CA ILE A 365 45.85 -6.90 -38.62
C ILE A 365 45.37 -5.44 -38.62
N ALA A 366 46.25 -4.48 -38.96
CA ALA A 366 45.90 -3.06 -39.01
C ALA A 366 44.78 -2.77 -40.03
N ALA A 367 44.79 -3.43 -41.19
CA ALA A 367 43.74 -3.31 -42.19
C ALA A 367 42.40 -3.91 -41.71
N GLY A 368 42.44 -4.98 -40.91
CA GLY A 368 41.26 -5.64 -40.35
C GLY A 368 40.64 -4.94 -39.13
N LEU A 369 41.42 -4.11 -38.42
CA LEU A 369 40.97 -3.39 -37.23
C LEU A 369 39.95 -2.31 -37.57
N ARG A 370 38.77 -2.36 -36.93
CA ARG A 370 37.73 -1.32 -37.00
C ARG A 370 37.25 -0.97 -35.61
N LEU A 371 36.93 0.30 -35.36
CA LEU A 371 36.31 0.72 -34.11
C LEU A 371 34.92 0.09 -33.99
N ALA A 372 34.62 -0.52 -32.85
CA ALA A 372 33.27 -0.98 -32.52
C ALA A 372 32.60 -0.04 -31.49
N GLU A 373 33.28 0.26 -30.38
CA GLU A 373 32.76 1.18 -29.36
C GLU A 373 33.91 1.73 -28.50
N TYR A 374 33.92 3.03 -28.20
CA TYR A 374 34.82 3.60 -27.20
C TYR A 374 34.06 4.04 -25.96
N LYS A 375 34.50 3.57 -24.79
CA LYS A 375 34.00 4.00 -23.49
C LYS A 375 35.10 4.73 -22.75
N PRO A 376 34.97 6.05 -22.52
CA PRO A 376 35.96 6.76 -21.72
C PRO A 376 35.94 6.26 -20.28
N GLU A 377 37.01 6.56 -19.57
CA GLU A 377 37.09 6.36 -18.13
C GLU A 377 35.92 7.07 -17.43
N ARG A 378 35.31 6.38 -16.47
CA ARG A 378 34.25 6.95 -15.62
C ARG A 378 34.86 7.28 -14.27
N SER A 379 34.40 8.37 -13.64
CA SER A 379 34.74 8.72 -12.25
C SER A 379 34.55 7.48 -11.36
N GLY A 380 35.66 6.99 -10.77
CA GLY A 380 35.70 5.72 -10.04
C GLY A 380 36.83 4.75 -10.44
N GLY A 381 37.81 5.19 -11.24
CA GLY A 381 39.07 4.45 -11.47
C GLY A 381 38.98 3.25 -12.42
N ARG A 382 37.98 3.20 -13.30
CA ARG A 382 37.91 2.20 -14.37
C ARG A 382 38.53 2.76 -15.64
N SER A 383 39.66 2.20 -16.06
CA SER A 383 40.35 2.56 -17.30
C SER A 383 39.40 2.58 -18.51
N ALA A 384 39.61 3.55 -19.39
CA ALA A 384 38.87 3.65 -20.65
C ALA A 384 38.96 2.33 -21.44
N THR A 385 37.89 1.95 -22.11
CA THR A 385 37.79 0.68 -22.86
C THR A 385 37.55 0.95 -24.34
N LEU A 386 38.39 0.38 -25.20
CA LEU A 386 38.31 0.43 -26.65
C LEU A 386 37.86 -0.93 -27.18
N TRP A 387 36.63 -1.03 -27.66
CA TRP A 387 36.12 -2.20 -28.36
C TRP A 387 36.45 -2.08 -29.84
N VAL A 388 37.10 -3.10 -30.39
CA VAL A 388 37.44 -3.16 -31.81
C VAL A 388 36.93 -4.46 -32.43
N HIS A 389 36.53 -4.37 -33.68
CA HIS A 389 36.25 -5.52 -34.51
C HIS A 389 37.53 -5.93 -35.25
N LEU A 390 37.80 -7.24 -35.26
CA LEU A 390 38.90 -7.84 -36.02
C LEU A 390 38.45 -9.22 -36.54
N PRO A 391 38.69 -9.55 -37.83
CA PRO A 391 38.39 -10.87 -38.39
C PRO A 391 38.93 -12.02 -37.53
N GLU A 392 38.14 -13.08 -37.38
CA GLU A 392 38.44 -14.20 -36.45
C GLU A 392 39.81 -14.85 -36.70
N ASP A 393 40.22 -14.96 -37.96
CA ASP A 393 41.50 -15.51 -38.40
C ASP A 393 42.71 -14.67 -37.93
N LEU A 394 42.49 -13.36 -37.69
CA LEU A 394 43.54 -12.43 -37.26
C LEU A 394 43.56 -12.22 -35.73
N GLN A 395 42.53 -12.66 -35.01
CA GLN A 395 42.42 -12.43 -33.56
C GLN A 395 43.56 -13.11 -32.77
N GLY A 396 43.93 -14.34 -33.13
CA GLY A 396 45.01 -15.06 -32.44
C GLY A 396 46.36 -14.34 -32.55
N ALA A 397 46.68 -13.84 -33.75
CA ALA A 397 47.91 -13.09 -34.01
C ALA A 397 47.92 -11.73 -33.29
N PHE A 398 46.76 -11.04 -33.23
CA PHE A 398 46.61 -9.78 -32.52
C PHE A 398 46.75 -9.94 -30.99
N ILE A 399 46.16 -10.98 -30.41
CA ILE A 399 46.25 -11.27 -28.96
C ILE A 399 47.68 -11.68 -28.58
N GLY A 400 48.33 -12.48 -29.43
CA GLY A 400 49.64 -13.05 -29.17
C GLY A 400 49.62 -14.18 -28.12
N ARG A 401 50.75 -14.90 -27.99
CA ARG A 401 50.88 -16.01 -27.04
C ARG A 401 50.66 -15.50 -25.60
N GLY A 402 49.74 -16.10 -24.86
CA GLY A 402 49.39 -15.69 -23.50
C GLY A 402 48.78 -14.28 -23.36
N GLY A 403 48.36 -13.67 -24.48
CA GLY A 403 47.85 -12.29 -24.48
C GLY A 403 48.93 -11.22 -24.36
N ALA A 404 50.22 -11.55 -24.58
CA ALA A 404 51.32 -10.62 -24.39
C ALA A 404 51.20 -9.36 -25.29
N ARG A 405 50.81 -9.52 -26.55
CA ARG A 405 50.72 -8.42 -27.51
C ARG A 405 49.57 -7.47 -27.20
N ILE A 406 48.38 -8.00 -26.94
CA ILE A 406 47.24 -7.15 -26.57
C ILE A 406 47.49 -6.39 -25.27
N LYS A 407 48.22 -6.99 -24.30
CA LYS A 407 48.64 -6.30 -23.06
C LYS A 407 49.63 -5.17 -23.33
N ASP A 408 50.60 -5.38 -24.22
CA ASP A 408 51.53 -4.32 -24.64
C ASP A 408 50.79 -3.16 -25.32
N TYR A 409 49.89 -3.46 -26.26
CA TYR A 409 49.06 -2.43 -26.90
C TYR A 409 48.20 -1.66 -25.89
N GLN A 410 47.60 -2.36 -24.92
CA GLN A 410 46.81 -1.75 -23.85
C GLN A 410 47.67 -0.81 -22.99
N GLN A 411 48.87 -1.24 -22.62
CA GLN A 411 49.81 -0.44 -21.83
C GLN A 411 50.26 0.82 -22.59
N ARG A 412 50.62 0.68 -23.88
CA ARG A 412 51.08 1.80 -24.72
C ARG A 412 49.97 2.79 -25.06
N LEU A 413 48.72 2.34 -25.19
CA LEU A 413 47.58 3.22 -25.45
C LEU A 413 46.92 3.78 -24.19
N GLY A 414 47.22 3.23 -23.02
CA GLY A 414 46.56 3.61 -21.76
C GLY A 414 45.07 3.25 -21.72
N VAL A 415 44.62 2.26 -22.51
CA VAL A 415 43.21 1.85 -22.59
C VAL A 415 43.09 0.33 -22.62
N VAL A 416 41.98 -0.21 -22.10
CA VAL A 416 41.65 -1.63 -22.18
C VAL A 416 41.05 -1.94 -23.55
N ILE A 417 41.76 -2.70 -24.37
CA ILE A 417 41.30 -3.15 -25.68
C ILE A 417 40.48 -4.43 -25.53
N ARG A 418 39.30 -4.50 -26.15
CA ARG A 418 38.47 -5.71 -26.21
C ARG A 418 38.02 -6.01 -27.64
N LEU A 419 37.98 -7.29 -28.00
CA LEU A 419 37.49 -7.74 -29.30
C LEU A 419 35.99 -8.00 -29.24
N GLU A 420 35.25 -7.46 -30.21
CA GLU A 420 33.85 -7.80 -30.41
C GLU A 420 33.71 -9.28 -30.82
N GLY A 421 32.77 -10.01 -30.22
CA GLY A 421 32.52 -11.43 -30.52
C GLY A 421 33.30 -12.46 -29.69
N ASN A 422 34.38 -12.05 -29.01
CA ASN A 422 35.19 -12.97 -28.20
C ASN A 422 34.68 -13.08 -26.75
N THR A 423 33.42 -13.51 -26.58
CA THR A 423 32.88 -13.96 -25.28
C THR A 423 33.12 -15.46 -25.08
N ARG A 424 34.37 -15.91 -25.23
CA ARG A 424 34.79 -17.20 -24.64
C ARG A 424 35.00 -16.96 -23.13
N GLY A 425 33.95 -17.09 -22.33
CA GLY A 425 34.10 -17.01 -20.86
C GLY A 425 32.86 -16.80 -19.99
N GLY A 426 31.64 -16.94 -20.50
CA GLY A 426 30.43 -16.90 -19.67
C GLY A 426 29.60 -18.14 -19.88
N ARG A 427 29.66 -19.10 -18.93
CA ARG A 427 28.69 -20.20 -18.82
C ARG A 427 27.28 -19.59 -18.86
N ARG A 428 26.45 -20.10 -19.77
CA ARG A 428 25.00 -19.86 -19.79
C ARG A 428 24.31 -20.62 -18.68
#